data_AF-A0A6C0CXT6-F1
#
_entry.id   AF-A0A6C0CXT6-F1
#
_cell.length_a   1.000
_cell.length_b   1.000
_cell.length_c   1.000
_cell.angle_alpha   90.00
_cell.angle_beta   90.00
_cell.angle_gamma   90.00
#
_symmetry.space_group_name_H-M   'P 1'
#
loop_
_entity.id
_entity.type
_entity.pdbx_description
1 polymer ?
#
loop_
_entity_poly.entity_id
_entity_poly.type
_entity_poly.pdbx_seq_one_letter_code
_entity_poly.pdbx_strand_id
1 'polypeptide(L)'
;MTSKTDLAYSDDVYFPESLLDGWLSVSAVLLTTSLLFYHMSRVKSLKVKPYLAKIVSIGLILISTSYMVYALIPYTKRMNYTIKKCIKMNECSDSQTQELKVLKASYLFLGMLTILIQAIIVYLVVTTI
;
A
#
# COMPACT_ATOMS: atom_id res chain seq x y z
N MET A 1 0.57 -38.11 -2.79
CA MET A 1 1.51 -37.80 -1.70
C MET A 1 2.72 -37.16 -2.38
N THR A 2 2.81 -35.84 -2.51
CA THR A 2 3.19 -34.79 -1.55
C THR A 2 2.92 -33.44 -2.27
N SER A 3 2.36 -32.39 -1.67
CA SER A 3 3.02 -31.58 -0.64
C SER A 3 2.01 -30.64 0.02
N LYS A 4 2.03 -30.57 1.36
CA LYS A 4 1.19 -29.69 2.22
C LYS A 4 1.43 -28.18 2.04
N THR A 5 2.14 -27.76 0.98
CA THR A 5 2.48 -26.35 0.67
C THR A 5 1.47 -25.65 -0.23
N ASP A 6 0.60 -26.36 -0.95
CA ASP A 6 -0.41 -25.73 -1.83
C ASP A 6 -1.61 -25.17 -1.04
N LEU A 7 -1.84 -25.63 0.20
CA LEU A 7 -2.92 -25.11 1.06
C LEU A 7 -2.68 -23.69 1.58
N ALA A 8 -1.48 -23.11 1.40
CA ALA A 8 -1.21 -21.71 1.70
C ALA A 8 -1.57 -20.76 0.55
N TYR A 9 -1.83 -21.31 -0.65
CA TYR A 9 -2.30 -20.60 -1.83
C TYR A 9 -3.67 -21.17 -2.20
N SER A 10 -4.68 -20.86 -1.37
CA SER A 10 -6.06 -21.03 -1.81
C SER A 10 -6.37 -19.95 -2.84
N ASP A 11 -6.79 -20.37 -4.04
CA ASP A 11 -7.24 -19.51 -5.15
C ASP A 11 -8.40 -18.57 -4.75
N ASP A 12 -9.01 -18.79 -3.58
CA ASP A 12 -10.11 -18.00 -3.03
C ASP A 12 -9.70 -16.92 -2.01
N VAL A 13 -8.43 -16.84 -1.58
CA VAL A 13 -8.05 -15.99 -0.42
C VAL A 13 -7.32 -14.71 -0.85
N TYR A 14 -8.05 -13.84 -1.53
CA TYR A 14 -7.65 -12.51 -2.02
C TYR A 14 -6.84 -12.52 -3.32
N PHE A 15 -7.47 -12.03 -4.39
CA PHE A 15 -6.77 -11.41 -5.50
C PHE A 15 -5.69 -10.49 -4.91
N PRO A 16 -4.39 -10.69 -5.21
CA PRO A 16 -3.31 -9.91 -4.59
C PRO A 16 -3.49 -8.40 -4.80
N GLU A 17 -4.26 -8.01 -5.82
CA GLU A 17 -4.68 -6.67 -6.13
C GLU A 17 -5.72 -6.09 -5.17
N SER A 18 -6.70 -6.86 -4.71
CA SER A 18 -7.78 -6.35 -3.87
C SER A 18 -7.29 -5.90 -2.50
N LEU A 19 -6.22 -6.55 -1.99
CA LEU A 19 -5.59 -6.14 -0.76
C LEU A 19 -4.88 -4.79 -0.94
N LEU A 20 -4.08 -4.64 -2.00
CA LEU A 20 -3.34 -3.41 -2.28
C LEU A 20 -4.27 -2.23 -2.61
N ASP A 21 -5.33 -2.47 -3.37
CA ASP A 21 -6.36 -1.49 -3.70
C ASP A 21 -7.13 -1.00 -2.44
N GLY A 22 -7.48 -1.94 -1.56
CA GLY A 22 -8.06 -1.61 -0.26
C GLY A 22 -7.13 -0.73 0.59
N TRP A 23 -5.83 -1.03 0.62
CA TRP A 23 -4.85 -0.23 1.36
C TRP A 23 -4.60 1.15 0.75
N LEU A 24 -4.58 1.26 -0.58
CA LEU A 24 -4.49 2.56 -1.27
C LEU A 24 -5.69 3.44 -0.93
N SER A 25 -6.89 2.87 -0.92
CA SER A 25 -8.12 3.56 -0.55
C SER A 25 -8.10 4.05 0.90
N VAL A 26 -7.73 3.19 1.85
CA VAL A 26 -7.59 3.56 3.27
C VAL A 26 -6.52 4.64 3.46
N SER A 27 -5.39 4.52 2.76
CA SER A 27 -4.32 5.52 2.76
C SER A 27 -4.84 6.88 2.28
N ALA A 28 -5.58 6.93 1.18
CA ALA A 28 -6.14 8.18 0.65
C ALA A 28 -7.12 8.84 1.64
N VAL A 29 -7.98 8.05 2.30
CA VAL A 29 -8.90 8.55 3.33
C VAL A 29 -8.13 9.09 4.53
N LEU A 30 -7.19 8.33 5.09
CA LEU A 30 -6.39 8.74 6.25
C LEU A 30 -5.60 10.01 5.97
N LEU A 31 -5.05 10.14 4.76
CA LEU A 31 -4.27 11.29 4.32
C LEU A 31 -5.15 12.53 4.19
N THR A 32 -6.33 12.39 3.58
CA THR A 32 -7.33 13.46 3.47
C THR A 32 -7.83 13.90 4.84
N THR A 33 -8.19 12.95 5.72
CA THR A 33 -8.65 13.25 7.08
C THR A 33 -7.55 13.91 7.91
N SER A 34 -6.29 13.46 7.79
CA SER A 34 -5.15 14.06 8.49
C SER A 34 -4.91 15.51 8.05
N LEU A 35 -4.97 15.79 6.75
CA LEU A 35 -4.85 17.15 6.20
C LEU A 35 -6.01 18.04 6.63
N LEU A 36 -7.24 17.52 6.62
CA LEU A 36 -8.43 18.25 7.03
C LEU A 36 -8.41 18.59 8.52
N PHE A 37 -8.02 17.63 9.37
CA PHE A 37 -7.84 17.85 10.81
C PHE A 37 -6.73 18.87 11.10
N TYR A 38 -5.63 18.81 10.35
CA TYR A 38 -4.53 19.79 10.41
C TYR A 38 -5.01 21.20 10.03
N HIS A 39 -5.75 21.34 8.92
CA HIS A 39 -6.31 22.62 8.50
C HIS A 39 -7.27 23.19 9.54
N MET A 40 -8.20 22.40 10.05
CA MET A 40 -9.17 22.83 11.07
C MET A 40 -8.52 23.22 12.40
N SER A 41 -7.44 22.53 12.79
CA SER A 41 -6.66 22.87 13.99
C SER A 41 -5.90 24.20 13.83
N ARG A 42 -5.36 24.48 12.65
CA ARG A 42 -4.66 25.73 12.33
C ARG A 42 -5.58 26.96 12.32
N VAL A 43 -6.78 26.83 11.77
CA VAL A 43 -7.77 27.93 11.71
C VAL A 43 -8.44 28.16 13.09
N LYS A 44 -7.93 27.52 14.16
CA LYS A 44 -8.47 27.55 15.54
C LYS A 44 -9.92 27.10 15.66
N SER A 45 -10.44 26.38 14.66
CA SER A 45 -11.80 25.82 14.70
C SER A 45 -11.90 24.72 15.78
N LEU A 46 -10.78 24.04 16.07
CA LEU A 46 -10.64 23.10 17.19
C LEU A 46 -9.69 23.66 18.26
N LYS A 47 -10.12 23.69 19.53
CA LYS A 47 -9.28 24.04 20.69
C LYS A 47 -8.32 22.89 21.07
N VAL A 48 -7.50 22.44 20.14
CA VAL A 48 -6.48 21.39 20.38
C VAL A 48 -5.09 22.02 20.28
N LYS A 49 -4.17 21.64 21.17
CA LYS A 49 -2.78 22.10 21.10
C LYS A 49 -2.16 21.63 19.76
N PRO A 50 -1.59 22.53 18.93
CA PRO A 50 -1.06 22.18 17.60
C PRO A 50 -0.05 21.02 17.62
N TYR A 51 0.72 20.92 18.71
CA TYR A 51 1.70 19.86 18.92
C TYR A 51 1.07 18.45 19.03
N LEU A 52 -0.09 18.31 19.70
CA LEU A 52 -0.77 17.03 19.81
C LEU A 52 -1.35 16.59 18.47
N ALA A 53 -1.93 17.51 17.71
CA ALA A 53 -2.42 17.24 16.36
C ALA A 53 -1.28 16.75 15.44
N LYS A 54 -0.10 17.38 15.53
CA LYS A 54 1.11 16.98 14.79
C LYS A 54 1.51 15.53 15.05
N ILE A 55 1.60 15.13 16.32
CA ILE A 55 2.00 13.77 16.71
C ILE A 55 1.01 12.73 16.18
N VAL A 56 -0.30 12.99 16.35
CA VAL A 56 -1.34 12.04 15.92
C VAL A 56 -1.35 11.88 14.40
N SER A 57 -1.25 12.98 13.64
CA SER A 57 -1.20 12.92 12.17
C SER A 57 0.05 12.18 11.67
N ILE A 58 1.24 12.45 12.22
CA ILE A 58 2.47 11.75 11.83
C ILE A 58 2.37 10.26 12.18
N GLY A 59 1.85 9.92 13.37
CA GLY A 59 1.68 8.54 13.80
C GLY A 59 0.74 7.74 12.89
N LEU A 60 -0.39 8.32 12.50
CA LEU A 60 -1.33 7.69 11.57
C LEU A 60 -0.69 7.46 10.19
N ILE A 61 0.08 8.43 9.69
CA ILE A 61 0.77 8.28 8.41
C ILE A 61 1.83 7.18 8.50
N LEU A 62 2.65 7.13 9.56
CA LEU A 62 3.68 6.11 9.73
C LEU A 62 3.12 4.69 9.82
N ILE A 63 2.01 4.51 10.54
CA ILE A 63 1.33 3.21 10.62
C ILE A 63 0.82 2.81 9.23
N SER A 64 0.17 3.74 8.51
CA SER A 64 -0.29 3.51 7.14
C SER A 64 0.87 3.11 6.20
N THR A 65 1.99 3.83 6.24
CA THR A 65 3.18 3.51 5.44
C THR A 65 3.73 2.13 5.78
N SER A 66 3.80 1.78 7.06
CA SER A 66 4.33 0.49 7.53
C SER A 66 3.48 -0.68 7.02
N TYR A 67 2.15 -0.55 7.08
CA TYR A 67 1.22 -1.55 6.53
C TYR A 67 1.35 -1.67 5.01
N MET A 68 1.51 -0.55 4.28
CA MET A 68 1.74 -0.56 2.83
C MET A 68 3.00 -1.36 2.46
N VAL A 69 4.11 -1.13 3.17
CA VAL A 69 5.36 -1.88 2.99
C VAL A 69 5.16 -3.36 3.29
N TYR A 70 4.47 -3.68 4.39
CA TYR A 70 4.15 -5.07 4.75
C TYR A 70 3.25 -5.76 3.71
N ALA A 71 2.37 -5.04 3.02
CA ALA A 71 1.52 -5.57 1.95
C ALA A 71 2.26 -5.75 0.61
N LEU A 72 3.23 -4.90 0.29
CA LEU A 72 4.03 -4.98 -0.95
C LEU A 72 4.90 -6.25 -1.02
N ILE A 73 5.43 -6.71 0.11
CA ILE A 73 6.27 -7.91 0.20
C ILE A 73 5.52 -9.19 -0.23
N PRO A 74 4.38 -9.58 0.39
CA PRO A 74 3.62 -10.75 0.00
C PRO A 74 3.02 -10.60 -1.40
N TYR A 75 2.62 -9.40 -1.82
CA TYR A 75 2.20 -9.12 -3.20
C TYR A 75 3.30 -9.51 -4.20
N THR A 76 4.52 -9.03 -3.98
CA THR A 76 5.68 -9.31 -4.85
C THR A 76 5.98 -10.81 -4.90
N LYS A 77 5.97 -11.47 -3.73
CA LYS A 77 6.23 -12.91 -3.63
C LYS A 77 5.15 -13.72 -4.35
N ARG A 78 3.87 -13.35 -4.20
CA ARG A 78 2.73 -13.97 -4.90
C ARG A 78 2.84 -13.82 -6.39
N MET A 79 3.04 -12.60 -6.88
CA MET A 79 3.10 -12.34 -8.31
C MET A 79 4.31 -13.02 -8.97
N ASN A 80 5.47 -13.06 -8.31
CA ASN A 80 6.63 -13.80 -8.79
C ASN A 80 6.38 -15.31 -8.88
N TYR A 81 5.68 -15.88 -7.89
CA TYR A 81 5.32 -17.30 -7.90
C TYR A 81 4.38 -17.62 -9.07
N THR A 82 3.34 -16.81 -9.27
CA THR A 82 2.37 -16.96 -10.38
C THR A 82 3.07 -16.85 -11.74
N ILE A 83 3.90 -15.82 -11.96
CA ILE A 83 4.64 -15.65 -13.22
C ILE A 83 5.57 -16.85 -13.47
N LYS A 84 6.27 -17.35 -12.45
CA LYS A 84 7.19 -18.50 -12.59
C LYS A 84 6.44 -19.80 -12.89
N LYS A 85 5.26 -20.02 -12.29
CA LYS A 85 4.42 -21.19 -12.55
C LYS A 85 3.86 -21.15 -13.99
N CYS A 86 3.36 -19.99 -14.40
CA CYS A 86 2.85 -19.70 -15.74
C CYS A 86 3.89 -19.96 -16.85
N ILE A 87 5.15 -19.54 -16.64
CA ILE A 87 6.28 -19.83 -17.55
C ILE A 87 6.67 -21.32 -17.54
N LYS A 88 6.75 -21.95 -16.36
CA LYS A 88 7.27 -23.31 -16.21
C LYS A 88 6.31 -24.39 -16.73
N MET A 89 5.00 -24.15 -16.66
CA MET A 89 3.99 -25.12 -17.09
C MET A 89 3.55 -24.93 -18.55
N ASN A 90 4.09 -23.93 -19.27
CA ASN A 90 3.69 -23.58 -20.65
C ASN A 90 2.16 -23.36 -20.83
N GLU A 91 1.45 -23.09 -19.73
CA GLU A 91 -0.01 -22.90 -19.72
C GLU A 91 -0.43 -21.51 -20.20
N CYS A 92 0.50 -20.55 -20.23
CA CYS A 92 0.25 -19.18 -20.63
C CYS A 92 0.97 -18.82 -21.93
N SER A 93 0.35 -17.97 -22.74
CA SER A 93 1.04 -17.32 -23.86
C SER A 93 2.08 -16.31 -23.37
N ASP A 94 3.08 -16.02 -24.21
CA ASP A 94 4.08 -14.99 -23.92
C ASP A 94 3.45 -13.61 -23.66
N SER A 95 2.32 -13.31 -24.32
CA SER A 95 1.55 -12.08 -24.10
C SER A 95 0.97 -12.01 -22.68
N GLN A 96 0.36 -13.08 -22.18
CA GLN A 96 -0.19 -13.13 -20.82
C GLN A 96 0.91 -13.01 -19.76
N THR A 97 2.08 -13.59 -20.01
CA THR A 97 3.24 -13.46 -19.12
C THR A 97 3.75 -12.02 -19.08
N GLN A 98 3.75 -11.31 -20.21
CA GLN A 98 4.11 -9.89 -20.23
C GLN A 98 3.09 -9.02 -19.50
N GLU A 99 1.80 -9.27 -19.69
CA GLU A 99 0.74 -8.55 -18.98
C GLU A 99 0.89 -8.67 -17.46
N LEU A 100 1.13 -9.88 -16.94
CA LEU A 100 1.37 -10.11 -15.51
C LEU A 100 2.62 -9.36 -14.98
N LYS A 101 3.68 -9.27 -15.79
CA LYS A 101 4.89 -8.51 -15.42
C LYS A 101 4.61 -7.01 -15.39
N VAL A 102 3.87 -6.49 -16.36
CA VAL A 102 3.47 -5.07 -16.42
C VAL A 102 2.57 -4.76 -15.22
N LEU A 103 1.59 -5.60 -14.93
CA LEU A 103 0.67 -5.44 -13.81
C LEU A 103 1.43 -5.38 -12.47
N LYS A 104 2.34 -6.32 -12.25
CA LYS A 104 3.25 -6.30 -11.09
C LYS A 104 3.99 -4.98 -10.97
N ALA A 105 4.58 -4.50 -12.07
CA ALA A 105 5.38 -3.28 -12.08
C ALA A 105 4.52 -2.05 -11.77
N SER A 106 3.32 -1.95 -12.35
CA SER A 106 2.38 -0.84 -12.13
C SER A 106 1.96 -0.74 -10.66
N TYR A 107 1.58 -1.84 -10.03
CA TYR A 107 1.18 -1.84 -8.62
C TYR A 107 2.34 -1.56 -7.66
N LEU A 108 3.54 -2.07 -7.95
CA LEU A 108 4.73 -1.72 -7.18
C LEU A 108 5.07 -0.23 -7.31
N PHE A 109 4.95 0.32 -8.51
CA PHE A 109 5.15 1.74 -8.77
C PHE A 109 4.14 2.60 -7.99
N LEU A 110 2.85 2.24 -8.02
CA LEU A 110 1.80 2.93 -7.26
C LEU A 110 2.06 2.87 -5.75
N GLY A 111 2.45 1.72 -5.21
CA GLY A 111 2.79 1.58 -3.79
C GLY A 111 3.98 2.47 -3.39
N MET A 112 5.05 2.47 -4.20
CA MET A 112 6.23 3.32 -3.96
C MET A 112 5.92 4.81 -4.07
N LEU A 113 5.14 5.22 -5.07
CA LEU A 113 4.68 6.60 -5.24
C LEU A 113 3.85 7.05 -4.03
N THR A 114 2.97 6.19 -3.53
CA THR A 114 2.16 6.49 -2.33
C THR A 114 3.03 6.67 -1.09
N ILE A 115 4.03 5.81 -0.88
CA ILE A 115 5.00 5.93 0.22
C ILE A 115 5.76 7.27 0.11
N LEU A 116 6.16 7.66 -1.09
CA LEU A 116 6.87 8.92 -1.33
C LEU A 116 6.00 10.14 -1.01
N ILE A 117 4.72 10.14 -1.43
CA ILE A 117 3.77 11.20 -1.10
C ILE A 117 3.54 11.29 0.41
N GLN A 118 3.36 10.15 1.09
CA GLN A 118 3.22 10.10 2.55
C GLN A 118 4.44 10.69 3.26
N ALA A 119 5.66 10.37 2.79
CA ALA A 119 6.89 10.93 3.34
C ALA A 119 6.99 12.46 3.14
N ILE A 120 6.60 12.97 1.97
CA ILE A 120 6.55 14.42 1.70
C ILE A 120 5.58 15.12 2.67
N ILE A 121 4.41 14.53 2.91
CA ILE A 121 3.41 15.11 3.81
C ILE A 121 3.92 15.12 5.25
N VAL A 122 4.54 14.03 5.72
CA VAL A 122 5.17 14.00 7.05
C VAL A 122 6.23 15.10 7.15
N TYR A 123 7.09 15.24 6.14
CA TYR A 123 8.09 16.30 6.10
C TYR A 123 7.44 17.69 6.20
N LEU A 124 6.42 17.98 5.39
CA LEU A 124 5.70 19.25 5.41
C LEU A 124 5.03 19.53 6.76
N VAL A 125 4.41 18.52 7.38
CA VAL A 125 3.82 18.63 8.73
C VAL A 125 4.90 18.90 9.78
N VAL A 126 6.11 18.35 9.60
CA VAL A 126 7.26 18.61 10.47
C VAL A 126 7.77 20.04 10.31
N THR A 127 7.94 20.54 9.09
CA THR A 127 8.61 21.82 8.79
C THR A 127 7.70 23.05 8.78
N THR A 128 6.40 22.90 8.55
CA THR A 128 5.44 24.03 8.46
C THR A 128 4.93 24.48 9.84
N ILE A 129 5.50 23.93 10.91
CA ILE A 129 5.29 24.31 12.32
C ILE A 129 6.60 24.81 12.90
#